data_AF-A0A3D0XXA6-F1
#
_entry.id   AF-A0A3D0XXA6-F1
#
_cell.length_a   1.000
_cell.length_b   1.000
_cell.length_c   1.000
_cell.angle_alpha   90.00
_cell.angle_beta   90.00
_cell.angle_gamma   90.00
#
_symmetry.space_group_name_H-M   'P 1'
#
loop_
_entity.id
_entity.type
_entity.pdbx_description
1 polymer ?
#
loop_
_entity_poly.entity_id
_entity_poly.type
_entity_poly.pdbx_seq_one_letter_code
_entity_poly.pdbx_strand_id
1 'polypeptide(L)'
;MENKKEKLENGLQKYQKNAKEIRSRKRVIFKVLIRTYIQYISLFSVTYFVYRALGFNEYNMINLIATQSVLYGTVSGIPLPGSVGASESAYLALFEHIYKDKNMLETAMVVDRFINFYLLVAISFIVAIINDIYVKVKYKKNKDINETEASKKIDSVE
;
A
#
# COMPACT_ATOMS: atom_id res chain seq x y z
N MET A 1 -35.02 -18.81 12.74
CA MET A 1 -34.65 -17.62 11.95
C MET A 1 -34.19 -16.46 12.84
N GLU A 2 -34.52 -16.46 14.15
CA GLU A 2 -33.96 -15.57 15.20
C GLU A 2 -32.44 -15.34 15.09
N ASN A 3 -31.65 -16.41 15.08
CA ASN A 3 -30.19 -16.35 15.20
C ASN A 3 -29.48 -15.56 14.08
N LYS A 4 -30.09 -15.44 12.89
CA LYS A 4 -29.56 -14.63 11.78
C LYS A 4 -29.90 -13.14 11.95
N LYS A 5 -31.07 -12.82 12.50
CA LYS A 5 -31.49 -11.44 12.78
C LYS A 5 -30.64 -10.84 13.90
N GLU A 6 -30.41 -11.60 14.96
CA GLU A 6 -29.60 -11.17 16.11
C GLU A 6 -28.12 -10.93 15.74
N LYS A 7 -27.54 -11.78 14.87
CA LYS A 7 -26.19 -11.54 14.32
C LYS A 7 -26.13 -10.30 13.44
N LEU A 8 -27.18 -10.03 12.66
CA LEU A 8 -27.27 -8.86 11.80
C LEU A 8 -27.40 -7.57 12.61
N GLU A 9 -28.26 -7.55 13.64
CA GLU A 9 -28.42 -6.41 14.55
C GLU A 9 -27.16 -6.13 15.36
N ASN A 10 -26.49 -7.17 15.88
CA ASN A 10 -25.20 -7.03 16.54
C ASN A 10 -24.11 -6.51 15.58
N GLY A 11 -24.12 -6.96 14.33
CA GLY A 11 -23.24 -6.43 13.27
C GLY A 11 -23.51 -4.96 12.97
N LEU A 12 -24.78 -4.57 12.87
CA LEU A 12 -25.21 -3.19 12.62
C LEU A 12 -24.86 -2.26 13.79
N GLN A 13 -25.12 -2.68 15.02
CA GLN A 13 -24.77 -1.91 16.22
C GLN A 13 -23.25 -1.75 16.36
N LYS A 14 -22.48 -2.81 16.08
CA LYS A 14 -21.01 -2.70 15.99
C LYS A 14 -20.60 -1.73 14.88
N TYR A 15 -21.22 -1.78 13.71
CA TYR A 15 -20.90 -0.87 12.61
C TYR A 15 -21.21 0.58 12.96
N GLN A 16 -22.36 0.86 13.55
CA GLN A 16 -22.74 2.19 14.01
C GLN A 16 -21.82 2.71 15.11
N LYS A 17 -21.43 1.86 16.07
CA LYS A 17 -20.48 2.23 17.13
C LYS A 17 -19.10 2.55 16.56
N ASN A 18 -18.56 1.67 15.71
CA ASN A 18 -17.27 1.89 15.03
C ASN A 18 -17.31 3.14 14.13
N ALA A 19 -18.38 3.35 13.38
CA ALA A 19 -18.55 4.53 12.52
C ALA A 19 -18.63 5.84 13.35
N LYS A 20 -19.30 5.80 14.52
CA LYS A 20 -19.37 6.94 15.44
C LYS A 20 -17.99 7.24 16.06
N GLU A 21 -17.18 6.23 16.33
CA GLU A 21 -15.78 6.41 16.78
C GLU A 21 -14.83 6.90 15.67
N ILE A 22 -14.98 6.40 14.43
CA ILE A 22 -14.25 6.89 13.26
C ILE A 22 -14.56 8.37 13.01
N ARG A 23 -15.84 8.76 13.15
CA ARG A 23 -16.30 10.15 13.02
C ARG A 23 -15.74 11.06 14.13
N SER A 24 -15.45 10.51 15.32
CA SER A 24 -14.78 11.22 16.42
C SER A 24 -13.29 11.45 16.12
N ARG A 25 -12.62 10.52 15.41
CA ARG A 25 -11.19 10.61 15.05
C ARG A 25 -10.94 11.24 13.67
N LYS A 26 -11.60 12.36 13.33
CA LYS A 26 -11.35 13.11 12.07
C LYS A 26 -9.86 13.40 11.83
N ARG A 27 -9.11 13.66 12.91
CA ARG A 27 -7.66 13.91 12.86
C ARG A 27 -6.87 12.70 12.35
N VAL A 28 -7.32 11.47 12.60
CA VAL A 28 -6.70 10.24 12.07
C VAL A 28 -7.03 10.07 10.58
N ILE A 29 -8.29 10.28 10.19
CA ILE A 29 -8.70 10.23 8.78
C ILE A 29 -7.89 11.23 7.95
N PHE A 30 -7.74 12.46 8.44
CA PHE A 30 -6.98 13.50 7.76
C PHE A 30 -5.49 13.13 7.62
N LYS A 31 -4.89 12.58 8.68
CA LYS A 31 -3.50 12.07 8.61
C LYS A 31 -3.33 10.96 7.58
N VAL A 32 -4.28 10.02 7.52
CA VAL A 32 -4.24 8.93 6.53
C VAL A 32 -4.39 9.50 5.12
N LEU A 33 -5.33 10.43 4.90
CA LEU A 33 -5.50 11.10 3.61
C LEU A 33 -4.22 11.79 3.14
N ILE A 34 -3.58 12.58 4.01
CA ILE A 34 -2.31 13.24 3.67
C ILE A 34 -1.24 12.20 3.34
N ARG A 35 -1.13 11.14 4.15
CA ARG A 35 -0.14 10.08 3.92
C ARG A 35 -0.36 9.39 2.58
N THR A 36 -1.60 9.07 2.24
CA THR A 36 -1.95 8.49 0.93
C THR A 36 -1.65 9.46 -0.19
N TYR A 37 -1.96 10.75 -0.03
CA TYR A 37 -1.67 11.76 -1.04
C TYR A 37 -0.17 11.88 -1.34
N ILE A 38 0.65 11.99 -0.29
CA ILE A 38 2.11 12.06 -0.43
C ILE A 38 2.66 10.78 -1.05
N GLN A 39 2.14 9.63 -0.65
CA GLN A 39 2.51 8.34 -1.22
C GLN A 39 2.21 8.28 -2.73
N TYR A 40 1.03 8.73 -3.15
CA TYR A 40 0.62 8.75 -4.56
C TYR A 40 1.43 9.75 -5.40
N ILE A 41 1.67 10.96 -4.89
CA ILE A 41 2.52 11.95 -5.56
C ILE A 41 3.93 11.37 -5.77
N SER A 42 4.46 10.68 -4.77
CA SER A 42 5.77 10.03 -4.87
C SER A 42 5.76 8.95 -5.96
N LEU A 43 4.73 8.10 -5.97
CA LEU A 43 4.57 7.02 -6.96
C LEU A 43 4.45 7.57 -8.39
N PHE A 44 3.67 8.63 -8.59
CA PHE A 44 3.51 9.26 -9.91
C PHE A 44 4.73 10.08 -10.35
N SER A 45 5.53 10.58 -9.40
CA SER A 45 6.77 11.28 -9.71
C SER A 45 7.83 10.35 -10.29
N VAL A 46 7.82 9.05 -9.94
CA VAL A 46 8.73 8.04 -10.53
C VAL A 46 8.62 8.02 -12.04
N THR A 47 7.40 8.01 -12.59
CA THR A 47 7.16 7.99 -14.04
C THR A 47 7.77 9.20 -14.74
N TYR A 48 7.75 10.37 -14.10
CA TYR A 48 8.43 11.57 -14.61
C TYR A 48 9.95 11.42 -14.58
N PHE A 49 10.54 10.89 -13.51
CA PHE A 49 11.98 10.66 -13.46
C PHE A 49 12.44 9.62 -14.48
N VAL A 50 11.65 8.58 -14.73
CA VAL A 50 11.91 7.58 -15.77
C VAL A 50 11.90 8.23 -17.16
N TYR A 51 10.88 9.05 -17.45
CA TYR A 51 10.82 9.80 -18.71
C TYR A 51 12.04 10.69 -18.93
N ARG A 52 12.47 11.40 -17.87
CA ARG A 52 13.69 12.23 -17.90
C ARG A 52 14.97 11.40 -18.04
N ALA A 53 15.02 10.23 -17.41
CA ALA A 53 16.17 9.32 -17.47
C ALA A 53 16.37 8.71 -18.87
N LEU A 54 15.28 8.54 -19.64
CA LEU A 54 15.32 8.12 -21.04
C LEU A 54 15.76 9.25 -22.01
N GLY A 55 16.04 10.45 -21.49
CA GLY A 55 16.59 11.57 -22.27
C GLY A 55 15.53 12.52 -22.83
N PHE A 56 14.25 12.31 -22.55
CA PHE A 56 13.18 13.17 -23.05
C PHE A 56 12.92 14.39 -22.14
N ASN A 57 12.66 15.55 -22.75
CA ASN A 57 12.37 16.81 -22.05
C ASN A 57 11.13 17.56 -22.58
N GLU A 58 10.39 16.98 -23.54
CA GLU A 58 9.33 17.70 -24.26
C GLU A 58 8.06 17.92 -23.42
N TYR A 59 7.74 17.01 -22.49
CA TYR A 59 6.51 17.09 -21.69
C TYR A 59 6.76 17.58 -20.25
N ASN A 60 5.89 18.48 -19.79
CA ASN A 60 5.87 18.97 -18.42
C ASN A 60 5.48 17.88 -17.41
N MET A 61 6.00 17.99 -16.18
CA MET A 61 5.72 17.06 -15.07
C MET A 61 4.22 16.88 -14.81
N ILE A 62 3.42 17.95 -14.95
CA ILE A 62 1.97 17.92 -14.74
C ILE A 62 1.28 17.01 -15.77
N ASN A 63 1.71 17.04 -17.04
CA ASN A 63 1.10 16.21 -18.08
C ASN A 63 1.36 14.73 -17.82
N LEU A 64 2.59 14.38 -17.43
CA LEU A 64 2.93 12.99 -17.09
C LEU A 64 2.19 12.49 -15.86
N ILE A 65 2.09 13.30 -14.81
CA ILE A 65 1.34 12.94 -13.60
C ILE A 65 -0.14 12.80 -13.90
N ALA A 66 -0.71 13.66 -14.76
CA ALA A 66 -2.10 13.57 -15.18
C ALA A 66 -2.37 12.27 -15.94
N THR A 67 -1.54 11.93 -16.93
CA THR A 67 -1.65 10.67 -17.68
C THR A 67 -1.48 9.46 -16.75
N GLN A 68 -0.50 9.49 -15.84
CA GLN A 68 -0.30 8.42 -14.86
C GLN A 68 -1.49 8.28 -13.90
N SER A 69 -2.14 9.39 -13.54
CA SER A 69 -3.34 9.39 -12.70
C SER A 69 -4.55 8.80 -13.42
N VAL A 70 -4.73 9.13 -14.70
CA VAL A 70 -5.77 8.52 -15.55
C VAL A 70 -5.52 7.02 -15.69
N LEU A 71 -4.28 6.63 -16.01
CA LEU A 71 -3.89 5.23 -16.08
C LEU A 71 -4.22 4.50 -14.78
N TYR A 72 -3.77 5.04 -13.64
CA TYR A 72 -4.04 4.47 -12.33
C TYR A 72 -5.55 4.35 -12.05
N GLY A 73 -6.32 5.38 -12.37
CA GLY A 73 -7.77 5.37 -12.24
C GLY A 73 -8.43 4.25 -13.07
N THR A 74 -8.03 4.11 -14.33
CA THR A 74 -8.54 3.08 -15.25
C THR A 74 -8.23 1.68 -14.75
N VAL A 75 -7.00 1.42 -14.28
CA VAL A 75 -6.60 0.07 -13.83
C VAL A 75 -7.07 -0.25 -12.41
N SER A 76 -7.26 0.76 -11.55
CA SER A 76 -7.67 0.56 -10.15
C SER A 76 -9.08 -0.03 -9.98
N GLY A 77 -9.95 0.14 -10.99
CA GLY A 77 -11.30 -0.41 -11.00
C GLY A 77 -11.35 -1.90 -11.30
N ILE A 78 -10.27 -2.50 -11.82
CA ILE A 78 -10.25 -3.90 -12.20
C ILE A 78 -9.51 -4.70 -11.10
N PRO A 79 -10.20 -5.57 -10.35
CA PRO A 79 -9.57 -6.40 -9.32
C PRO A 79 -8.74 -7.50 -9.99
N LEU A 80 -7.52 -7.17 -10.41
CA LEU A 80 -6.64 -8.07 -11.14
C LEU A 80 -5.43 -8.48 -10.30
N PRO A 81 -5.56 -9.51 -9.43
CA PRO A 81 -4.40 -10.29 -9.03
C PRO A 81 -4.03 -11.20 -10.21
N GLY A 82 -3.14 -10.74 -11.10
CA GLY A 82 -2.60 -11.57 -12.20
C GLY A 82 -2.86 -11.09 -13.63
N SER A 83 -3.50 -9.93 -13.86
CA SER A 83 -3.61 -9.33 -15.22
C SER A 83 -2.77 -8.06 -15.36
N VAL A 84 -1.50 -8.22 -15.02
CA VAL A 84 -0.44 -7.23 -15.31
C VAL A 84 -0.40 -6.85 -16.81
N GLY A 85 -0.85 -7.76 -17.69
CA GLY A 85 -0.99 -7.55 -19.14
C GLY A 85 -2.02 -6.49 -19.53
N ALA A 86 -3.20 -6.45 -18.91
CA ALA A 86 -4.20 -5.42 -19.21
C ALA A 86 -3.72 -4.02 -18.80
N SER A 87 -3.04 -3.92 -17.66
CA SER A 87 -2.40 -2.67 -17.22
C SER A 87 -1.21 -2.28 -18.09
N GLU A 88 -0.51 -3.25 -18.69
CA GLU A 88 0.57 -3.05 -19.66
C GLU A 88 0.02 -2.45 -20.95
N SER A 89 -1.04 -3.05 -21.49
CA SER A 89 -1.73 -2.54 -22.68
C SER A 89 -2.31 -1.15 -22.45
N ALA A 90 -2.91 -0.89 -21.27
CA ALA A 90 -3.40 0.43 -20.92
C ALA A 90 -2.29 1.47 -20.82
N TYR A 91 -1.11 1.09 -20.29
CA TYR A 91 0.07 1.97 -20.27
C TYR A 91 0.50 2.30 -21.70
N LEU A 92 0.66 1.29 -22.57
CA LEU A 92 1.04 1.51 -23.96
C LEU A 92 0.06 2.46 -24.66
N ALA A 93 -1.25 2.21 -24.54
CA ALA A 93 -2.27 3.01 -25.21
C ALA A 93 -2.29 4.49 -24.75
N LEU A 94 -2.04 4.75 -23.46
CA LEU A 94 -2.05 6.11 -22.92
C LEU A 94 -0.73 6.86 -23.12
N PHE A 95 0.39 6.15 -23.12
CA PHE A 95 1.73 6.75 -23.26
C PHE A 95 2.28 6.69 -24.68
N GLU A 96 1.64 6.02 -25.64
CA GLU A 96 2.01 6.04 -27.06
C GLU A 96 2.05 7.46 -27.64
N HIS A 97 1.18 8.36 -27.16
CA HIS A 97 1.23 9.76 -27.60
C HIS A 97 2.39 10.56 -26.99
N ILE A 98 2.97 10.09 -25.88
CA ILE A 98 4.05 10.77 -25.15
C ILE A 98 5.44 10.31 -25.64
N TYR A 99 5.56 9.04 -26.00
CA TYR A 99 6.81 8.45 -26.50
C TYR A 99 6.73 8.22 -28.00
N LYS A 100 7.57 8.93 -28.78
CA LYS A 100 7.62 8.83 -30.24
C LYS A 100 8.16 7.47 -30.74
N ASP A 101 8.89 6.75 -29.90
CA ASP A 101 9.48 5.44 -30.21
C ASP A 101 8.88 4.35 -29.30
N LYS A 102 8.39 3.28 -29.92
CA LYS A 102 7.79 2.13 -29.24
C LYS A 102 8.80 1.38 -28.35
N ASN A 103 10.05 1.28 -28.76
CA ASN A 103 11.09 0.60 -27.96
C ASN A 103 11.35 1.36 -26.66
N MET A 104 11.32 2.70 -26.71
CA MET A 104 11.52 3.53 -25.53
C MET A 104 10.30 3.53 -24.61
N LEU A 105 9.10 3.46 -25.18
CA LEU A 105 7.84 3.30 -24.42
C LEU A 105 7.83 1.99 -23.61
N GLU A 106 8.16 0.86 -24.24
CA GLU A 106 8.25 -0.44 -23.56
C GLU A 106 9.33 -0.42 -22.47
N THR A 107 10.49 0.17 -22.77
CA THR A 107 11.58 0.32 -21.80
C THR A 107 11.13 1.17 -20.60
N ALA A 108 10.46 2.30 -20.84
CA ALA A 108 9.94 3.18 -19.80
C ALA A 108 9.00 2.44 -18.86
N MET A 109 8.09 1.65 -19.43
CA MET A 109 7.12 0.89 -18.66
C MET A 109 7.79 -0.17 -17.78
N VAL A 110 8.77 -0.91 -18.31
CA VAL A 110 9.49 -1.93 -17.54
C VAL A 110 10.26 -1.28 -16.38
N VAL A 111 10.93 -0.16 -16.62
CA VAL A 111 11.64 0.58 -15.57
C VAL A 111 10.67 1.13 -14.51
N ASP A 112 9.55 1.70 -14.94
CA ASP A 112 8.51 2.20 -14.02
C ASP A 112 7.96 1.07 -13.14
N ARG A 113 7.70 -0.11 -13.71
CA ARG A 113 7.30 -1.31 -12.96
C ARG A 113 8.39 -1.81 -12.03
N PHE A 114 9.64 -1.84 -12.48
CA PHE A 114 10.79 -2.24 -11.65
C PHE A 114 10.85 -1.42 -10.35
N ILE A 115 10.68 -0.11 -10.47
CA ILE A 115 10.76 0.80 -9.34
C ILE A 115 9.47 0.76 -8.50
N ASN A 116 8.29 0.89 -9.12
CA ASN A 116 7.03 1.02 -8.41
C ASN A 116 6.49 -0.31 -7.85
N PHE A 117 6.86 -1.44 -8.45
CA PHE A 117 6.40 -2.76 -8.01
C PHE A 117 7.52 -3.56 -7.35
N TYR A 118 8.60 -3.84 -8.07
CA TYR A 118 9.60 -4.80 -7.60
C TYR A 118 10.44 -4.27 -6.43
N LEU A 119 10.93 -3.02 -6.48
CA LEU A 119 11.66 -2.42 -5.36
C LEU A 119 10.79 -2.30 -4.10
N LEU A 120 9.54 -1.83 -4.25
CA LEU A 120 8.61 -1.70 -3.13
C LEU A 120 8.25 -3.06 -2.51
N VAL A 121 8.09 -4.11 -3.33
CA VAL A 121 7.88 -5.48 -2.83
C VAL A 121 9.12 -5.96 -2.07
N ALA A 122 10.33 -5.74 -2.59
CA ALA A 122 11.56 -6.12 -1.91
C ALA A 122 11.72 -5.42 -0.55
N ILE A 123 11.46 -4.11 -0.49
CA ILE A 123 11.48 -3.34 0.76
C ILE A 123 10.42 -3.88 1.73
N SER A 124 9.22 -4.14 1.25
CA SER A 124 8.12 -4.68 2.07
C SER A 124 8.48 -6.05 2.65
N PHE A 125 9.14 -6.90 1.87
CA PHE A 125 9.62 -8.20 2.31
C PHE A 125 10.66 -8.08 3.43
N ILE A 126 11.66 -7.19 3.27
CA ILE A 126 12.68 -6.94 4.30
C ILE A 126 12.03 -6.43 5.59
N VAL A 127 11.10 -5.47 5.49
CA VAL A 127 10.37 -4.94 6.65
C VAL A 127 9.54 -6.02 7.34
N ALA A 128 8.89 -6.90 6.57
CA ALA A 128 8.13 -8.01 7.12
C ALA A 128 9.02 -8.99 7.91
N ILE A 129 10.20 -9.34 7.38
CA ILE A 129 11.18 -10.19 8.08
C ILE A 129 11.63 -9.52 9.39
N ILE A 130 12.01 -8.24 9.34
CA ILE A 130 12.45 -7.50 10.53
C ILE A 130 11.34 -7.49 11.58
N ASN A 131 10.10 -7.25 11.16
CA ASN A 131 8.95 -7.24 12.06
C ASN A 131 8.70 -8.63 12.68
N ASP A 132 8.77 -9.72 11.90
CA ASP A 132 8.61 -11.08 12.41
C ASP A 132 9.68 -11.43 13.47
N ILE A 133 10.94 -11.05 13.21
CA ILE A 133 12.04 -11.21 14.17
C ILE A 133 11.79 -10.36 15.42
N TYR A 134 11.43 -9.08 15.27
CA TYR A 134 11.19 -8.18 16.40
C TYR A 134 10.04 -8.68 17.28
N VAL A 135 8.96 -9.18 16.67
CA VAL A 135 7.81 -9.76 17.39
C VAL A 135 8.22 -11.03 18.13
N LYS A 136 8.98 -11.95 17.51
CA LYS A 136 9.48 -13.17 18.16
C LYS A 136 10.37 -12.87 19.36
N VAL A 137 11.30 -11.91 19.22
CA VAL A 137 12.21 -11.50 20.31
C VAL A 137 11.42 -10.88 21.47
N LYS A 138 10.45 -10.01 21.18
CA LYS A 138 9.59 -9.40 22.21
C LYS A 138 8.72 -10.42 22.91
N TYR A 139 8.19 -11.40 22.18
CA TYR A 139 7.38 -12.47 22.74
C TYR A 139 8.19 -13.35 23.70
N LYS A 140 9.40 -13.77 23.29
CA LYS A 140 10.30 -14.58 24.14
C LYS A 140 10.64 -13.84 25.43
N LYS A 141 11.05 -12.57 25.32
CA LYS A 141 11.37 -11.73 26.49
C LYS A 141 10.21 -11.60 27.48
N ASN A 142 8.98 -11.40 27.00
CA ASN A 142 7.81 -11.30 27.88
C ASN A 142 7.47 -12.65 28.54
N LYS A 143 7.72 -13.78 27.87
CA LYS A 143 7.51 -15.11 28.44
C LYS A 143 8.49 -15.38 29.58
N ASP A 144 9.77 -15.08 29.38
CA ASP A 144 10.82 -15.26 30.40
C ASP A 144 10.54 -14.40 31.66
N ILE A 145 10.05 -13.17 31.48
CA ILE A 145 9.67 -12.27 32.60
C ILE A 145 8.48 -12.86 33.38
N ASN A 146 7.45 -13.34 32.70
CA ASN A 146 6.27 -13.93 33.35
C ASN A 146 6.59 -15.22 34.12
N GLU A 147 7.48 -16.08 33.60
CA GLU A 147 7.91 -17.31 34.30
C GLU A 147 8.76 -17.00 35.54
N THR A 148 9.58 -15.94 35.49
CA THR A 148 10.38 -15.49 36.63
C THR A 148 9.52 -14.88 37.75
N GLU A 149 8.47 -14.11 37.40
CA GLU A 149 7.51 -13.56 38.36
C GLU A 149 6.63 -14.65 39.00
N ALA A 150 6.29 -15.71 38.25
CA ALA A 150 5.53 -16.84 38.76
C ALA A 150 6.33 -17.65 39.80
N SER A 151 7.62 -17.94 39.57
CA SER A 151 8.46 -18.65 40.56
C SER A 151 8.62 -17.86 41.86
N LYS A 152 8.87 -16.55 41.77
CA LYS A 152 9.00 -15.69 42.96
C LYS A 152 7.74 -15.61 43.82
N LYS A 153 6.55 -15.74 43.24
CA LYS A 153 5.30 -15.78 44.01
C LYS A 153 5.14 -17.09 44.78
N ILE A 154 5.55 -18.21 44.20
CA ILE A 154 5.43 -19.53 44.83
C ILE A 154 6.37 -19.61 46.05
N ASP A 155 7.61 -19.15 45.91
CA ASP A 155 8.62 -19.14 47.00
C ASP A 155 8.29 -18.15 48.14
N SER A 156 7.30 -17.27 47.97
CA SER A 156 6.91 -16.26 48.97
C SER A 156 5.71 -16.67 49.84
N VAL A 157 5.11 -17.83 49.55
CA VAL A 157 3.93 -18.38 50.25
C VAL A 157 4.30 -19.58 51.14
N GLU A 158 5.52 -20.11 51.00
CA GLU A 158 6.12 -21.16 51.83
C GLU A 158 7.00 -20.56 52.94
#